data_AF-G0ANR9-F1
#
_entry.id   AF-G0ANR9-F1
#
_cell.length_a   1.000
_cell.length_b   1.000
_cell.length_c   1.000
_cell.angle_alpha   90.00
_cell.angle_beta   90.00
_cell.angle_gamma   90.00
#
_symmetry.space_group_name_H-M   'P 1'
#
loop_
_entity.id
_entity.type
_entity.pdbx_description
1 polymer ?
#
loop_
_entity_poly.entity_id
_entity_poly.type
_entity_poly.pdbx_seq_one_letter_code
_entity_poly.pdbx_strand_id
1 'polypeptide(L)' 'MEFRFKAGSVFCYFKRLYRLLDKKRTNNHYSKVLFSMFTDLEQQVYKFYGKKYPEQGPLIKWIIKNLK' A
#
# COMPACT_ATOMS: atom_id res chain seq x y z
N MET A 1 -7.48 -6.09 -3.08
CA MET A 1 -6.15 -6.66 -3.36
C MET A 1 -5.82 -7.55 -2.18
N GLU A 2 -5.56 -8.83 -2.44
CA GLU A 2 -5.32 -9.85 -1.40
C GLU A 2 -3.82 -10.13 -1.34
N PHE A 3 -3.22 -9.95 -0.16
CA PHE A 3 -1.85 -10.36 0.06
C PHE A 3 -1.88 -11.78 0.65
N ARG A 4 -1.51 -12.76 -0.18
CA ARG A 4 -1.34 -14.15 0.25
C ARG A 4 0.05 -14.31 0.86
N PHE A 5 0.09 -14.72 2.11
CA PHE A 5 1.32 -15.04 2.82
C PHE A 5 1.40 -16.53 3.18
N LYS A 6 2.61 -16.99 3.50
CA LYS A 6 2.88 -18.40 3.79
C LYS A 6 2.21 -18.89 5.09
N ALA A 7 1.87 -17.97 6.00
CA ALA A 7 1.25 -18.25 7.30
C ALA A 7 -0.23 -17.79 7.38
N GLY A 8 -0.82 -17.33 6.27
CA GLY A 8 -2.19 -16.79 6.24
C GLY A 8 -2.38 -15.76 5.14
N SER A 9 -3.58 -15.21 5.04
CA SER A 9 -3.89 -14.11 4.10
C SER A 9 -4.31 -12.88 4.88
N VAL A 10 -3.83 -11.71 4.46
CA VAL A 10 -4.33 -10.43 4.99
C VAL A 10 -5.22 -9.80 3.93
N PHE A 11 -6.52 -9.77 4.22
CA PHE A 11 -7.47 -8.97 3.46
C PHE A 11 -7.37 -7.53 3.91
N CYS A 12 -6.71 -6.71 3.09
CA CYS A 12 -6.74 -5.29 3.33
C CYS A 12 -8.07 -4.71 2.81
N TYR A 13 -8.91 -4.22 3.72
CA TYR A 13 -10.18 -3.57 3.40
C TYR A 13 -9.93 -2.16 2.84
N PHE A 14 -9.75 -2.12 1.53
CA PHE A 14 -9.22 -0.97 0.80
C PHE A 14 -10.24 0.08 0.34
N LYS A 15 -11.43 0.14 0.97
CA LYS A 15 -12.42 1.19 0.64
C LYS A 15 -11.83 2.61 0.78
N ARG A 16 -10.80 2.79 1.63
CA ARG A 16 -10.06 4.04 1.81
C ARG A 16 -8.93 4.27 0.80
N LEU A 17 -8.33 3.23 0.21
CA LEU A 17 -7.26 3.39 -0.80
C LEU A 17 -7.75 4.03 -2.10
N TYR A 18 -9.03 3.90 -2.42
CA TYR A 18 -9.60 4.57 -3.60
C TYR A 18 -9.36 6.09 -3.57
N ARG A 19 -9.26 6.69 -2.37
CA ARG A 19 -8.93 8.11 -2.20
C ARG A 19 -7.49 8.46 -2.60
N LEU A 20 -6.58 7.49 -2.62
CA LEU A 20 -5.21 7.68 -3.11
C LEU A 20 -5.13 7.69 -4.65
N LEU A 21 -6.12 7.12 -5.32
CA LEU A 21 -6.20 7.08 -6.79
C LEU A 21 -6.71 8.39 -7.40
N ASP A 22 -7.37 9.24 -6.61
CA ASP A 22 -7.86 10.55 -7.05
C ASP A 22 -6.78 11.61 -6.78
N LYS A 23 -6.03 11.99 -7.82
CA LYS A 23 -4.96 13.02 -7.79
C LYS A 23 -5.37 14.30 -7.06
N LYS A 24 -6.64 14.71 -7.13
CA LYS A 24 -7.13 15.93 -6.44
C LYS A 24 -7.22 15.75 -4.92
N ARG A 25 -7.44 14.53 -4.45
CA ARG A 25 -7.57 14.18 -3.03
C ARG A 25 -6.30 13.58 -2.42
N THR A 26 -5.36 13.10 -3.23
CA THR A 26 -4.08 12.54 -2.77
C THR A 26 -3.18 13.59 -2.09
N ASN A 27 -3.32 14.88 -2.43
CA ASN A 27 -2.49 15.93 -1.82
C ASN A 27 -2.95 16.35 -0.41
N ASN A 28 -4.09 15.84 0.07
CA ASN A 28 -4.55 16.12 1.42
C ASN A 28 -3.64 15.45 2.47
N HIS A 29 -3.43 16.10 3.60
CA HIS A 29 -2.63 15.60 4.73
C HIS A 29 -3.04 14.18 5.14
N TYR A 30 -4.34 13.92 5.23
CA TYR A 30 -4.87 12.60 5.57
C TYR A 30 -4.42 11.51 4.59
N SER A 31 -4.41 11.81 3.29
CA SER A 31 -4.01 10.88 2.23
C SER A 31 -2.51 10.57 2.31
N LYS A 32 -1.67 11.57 2.62
CA LYS A 32 -0.23 11.39 2.83
C LYS A 32 0.07 10.51 4.05
N VAL A 33 -0.59 10.77 5.18
CA VAL A 33 -0.47 9.94 6.40
C VAL A 33 -0.89 8.50 6.11
N LEU A 34 -2.03 8.31 5.44
CA LEU A 34 -2.54 6.99 5.09
C LEU A 34 -1.56 6.24 4.18
N PHE A 35 -0.98 6.92 3.18
CA PHE A 35 0.03 6.35 2.29
C PHE A 35 1.31 5.95 3.04
N SER A 36 1.79 6.78 3.98
CA SER A 36 2.95 6.45 4.82
C SER A 36 2.67 5.21 5.67
N MET A 37 1.52 5.16 6.36
CA MET A 37 1.13 4.01 7.17
C MET A 37 1.12 2.70 6.37
N PHE A 38 0.57 2.73 5.15
CA PHE A 38 0.57 1.53 4.29
C PHE A 38 1.97 1.13 3.83
N THR A 39 2.83 2.11 3.53
CA THR A 39 4.21 1.85 3.08
C THR A 39 5.05 1.27 4.23
N ASP A 40 4.91 1.82 5.44
CA ASP A 40 5.58 1.32 6.64
C ASP A 40 5.13 -0.11 6.97
N LEU A 41 3.83 -0.38 6.86
CA LEU A 41 3.27 -1.71 7.11
C LEU A 41 3.77 -2.72 6.06
N GLU A 42 3.84 -2.32 4.79
CA GLU A 42 4.41 -3.14 3.72
C GLU A 42 5.88 -3.47 4.00
N GLN A 43 6.70 -2.48 4.39
CA GLN A 43 8.10 -2.70 4.77
C GLN A 43 8.24 -3.63 5.98
N GLN A 44 7.42 -3.45 7.02
CA GLN A 44 7.43 -4.32 8.20
C GLN A 44 7.09 -5.77 7.85
N VAL A 45 6.11 -5.98 6.97
CA VAL A 45 5.77 -7.31 6.45
C VAL A 45 6.93 -7.92 5.67
N TYR A 46 7.59 -7.15 4.80
CA TYR A 46 8.77 -7.63 4.08
C TYR A 46 9.91 -8.01 5.04
N LYS A 47 10.18 -7.19 6.06
CA LYS A 47 11.15 -7.48 7.13
C LYS A 47 10.77 -8.73 7.92
N PHE A 48 9.50 -8.90 8.28
CA PHE A 48 9.00 -10.07 8.99
C PHE A 48 9.26 -11.38 8.22
N TYR A 49 9.11 -11.35 6.89
CA TYR A 49 9.41 -12.50 6.04
C TYR A 49 10.90 -12.61 5.63
N GLY A 50 11.78 -11.75 6.15
CA GLY A 50 13.20 -11.72 5.79
C GLY A 50 13.46 -11.37 4.31
N LYS A 51 12.50 -10.72 3.65
CA LYS A 51 12.58 -10.35 2.23
C LYS A 51 13.06 -8.91 2.06
N LYS A 52 13.83 -8.64 1.01
CA LYS A 52 14.18 -7.26 0.62
C LYS A 52 12.95 -6.55 0.07
N TYR A 53 12.68 -5.37 0.61
CA TYR A 53 11.66 -4.47 0.08
C TYR A 53 12.14 -3.89 -1.27
N PRO A 54 11.35 -3.97 -2.34
CA PRO A 54 11.74 -3.44 -3.65
C PRO A 54 11.79 -1.90 -3.65
N GLU A 55 12.60 -1.31 -4.53
CA GLU A 55 12.71 0.17 -4.68
C GLU A 55 11.34 0.83 -4.92
N GLN A 56 10.44 0.16 -5.63
CA GLN A 56 9.03 0.52 -5.72
C GLN A 56 8.17 -0.58 -5.12
N GLY A 57 7.57 -0.27 -3.97
CA GLY A 57 6.61 -1.13 -3.27
C GLY A 57 5.43 -1.54 -4.14
N PRO A 58 4.88 -2.76 -3.97
CA PRO A 58 3.66 -3.20 -4.64
C PRO A 58 2.51 -2.18 -4.54
N LEU A 59 2.36 -1.48 -3.41
CA LEU A 59 1.39 -0.40 -3.23
C LEU A 59 1.57 0.73 -4.27
N ILE A 60 2.80 1.22 -4.43
CA ILE A 60 3.13 2.31 -5.37
C ILE A 60 2.84 1.87 -6.81
N LYS A 61 3.28 0.67 -7.17
CA LYS A 61 3.02 0.11 -8.51
C LYS A 61 1.53 0.01 -8.82
N TRP A 62 0.72 -0.40 -7.84
CA TRP A 62 -0.72 -0.45 -8.00
C TRP A 62 -1.35 0.94 -8.11
N ILE A 63 -0.92 1.90 -7.31
CA ILE A 63 -1.40 3.29 -7.39
C ILE A 63 -1.09 3.88 -8.76
N ILE A 64 0.14 3.74 -9.27
CA ILE A 64 0.52 4.21 -10.60
C ILE A 64 -0.33 3.55 -11.70
N LYS A 65 -0.54 2.23 -11.61
CA LYS A 65 -1.35 1.48 -12.59
C LYS A 65 -2.83 1.91 -12.60
N ASN A 66 -3.37 2.35 -11.48
CA ASN A 66 -4.79 2.70 -11.32
C ASN A 66 -5.04 4.21 -11.25
N LEU A 67 -3.99 5.03 -11.30
CA LEU A 67 -4.11 6.47 -11.46
C LEU A 67 -4.66 6.74 -12.87
N LYS A 68 -5.93 7.13 -12.95
CA LYS A 68 -6.56 7.66 -14.18
C LYS A 68 -6.62 9.18 -14.11
#